data_AF-A0AAX4I179-F1
#
_entry.id   AF-A0AAX4I179-F1
#
_cell.length_a   1.000
_cell.length_b   1.000
_cell.length_c   1.000
_cell.angle_alpha   90.00
_cell.angle_beta   90.00
_cell.angle_gamma   90.00
#
_symmetry.space_group_name_H-M   'P 1'
#
loop_
_entity.id
_entity.type
_entity.pdbx_description
1 polymer ?
#
loop_
_entity_poly.entity_id
_entity_poly.type
_entity_poly.pdbx_seq_one_letter_code
_entity_poly.pdbx_strand_id
1 'polypeptide(L)'
;MGCNPSRPSDSSQLDLGHGPSIHYPLNMTHPPRYSFNEHNEACRVLRLWEARGGKSRSFTYVVYVINNNLLDKSQALAQARVLGHMQQLASIHGLGVLVKCLDYLSDNDDDPDVAEEKELYLDMLAATSKADVIRRWDERPAPAAHQGFEETTTAEQRISAVIDKVRWNRDIGDVDFKIQIEPEVVAGLSRFAKSWKLGEFVESHDQIMSESPTVVAAGISKLQAQFILQAQVAQASLTSDNGATPTVAISFLPDEIPNVTLINIKKQLKSVFVPLAKRVKESEKSLRQDLYTMQLVSLGSTYSKGGQQWKELDDLGQAGMDIIDHLHLDSGQMLLRGPGPLLGPKLLLGSVDPVIDRGRAKGGREADLYGSGGSQVMREDMEACVCQKPGIAPGPEYVQLSQDG
;
A
#
# COMPACT_ATOMS: atom_id res chain seq x y z
N MET A 1 37.68 52.87 -22.57
CA MET A 1 36.75 52.33 -23.58
C MET A 1 37.43 51.16 -24.25
N GLY A 2 36.92 49.94 -24.07
CA GLY A 2 37.52 48.74 -24.67
C GLY A 2 36.45 47.66 -24.79
N CYS A 3 36.00 47.45 -26.02
CA CYS A 3 35.20 46.29 -26.41
C CYS A 3 36.13 45.10 -26.70
N ASN A 4 35.63 43.91 -26.34
CA ASN A 4 36.02 42.52 -26.67
C ASN A 4 36.53 42.26 -28.11
N PRO A 5 37.03 41.05 -28.49
CA PRO A 5 37.03 39.73 -27.80
C PRO A 5 38.34 38.92 -27.93
N SER A 6 38.45 37.79 -27.21
CA SER A 6 39.05 36.52 -27.71
C SER A 6 38.73 35.35 -26.77
N ARG A 7 38.12 34.30 -27.30
CA ARG A 7 37.97 32.95 -26.71
C ARG A 7 39.07 32.05 -27.31
N PRO A 8 39.58 31.02 -26.61
CA PRO A 8 38.94 29.68 -26.61
C PRO A 8 38.97 28.99 -25.22
N SER A 9 37.93 28.26 -24.81
CA SER A 9 37.78 26.78 -24.87
C SER A 9 38.91 25.99 -24.18
N ASP A 10 38.72 25.52 -22.94
CA ASP A 10 38.39 24.12 -22.63
C ASP A 10 38.37 23.76 -21.13
N SER A 11 37.39 22.92 -20.81
CA SER A 11 37.35 21.83 -19.82
C SER A 11 37.48 22.06 -18.29
N SER A 12 36.46 21.51 -17.61
CA SER A 12 36.47 20.75 -16.35
C SER A 12 36.77 21.46 -15.03
N GLN A 13 35.71 21.85 -14.31
CA GLN A 13 35.23 21.13 -13.12
C GLN A 13 33.97 21.83 -12.61
N LEU A 14 32.83 21.13 -12.68
CA LEU A 14 31.59 21.55 -12.02
C LEU A 14 31.78 21.32 -10.53
N ASP A 15 31.82 22.42 -9.80
CA ASP A 15 31.81 22.49 -8.34
C ASP A 15 30.56 21.77 -7.82
N LEU A 16 30.75 20.55 -7.30
CA LEU A 16 29.74 19.77 -6.63
C LEU A 16 29.40 20.46 -5.30
N GLY A 17 28.42 21.35 -5.35
CA GLY A 17 27.80 21.96 -4.17
C GLY A 17 27.28 20.88 -3.23
N HIS A 18 28.11 20.53 -2.25
CA HIS A 18 27.73 19.80 -1.05
C HIS A 18 26.77 20.69 -0.25
N GLY A 19 25.47 20.56 -0.53
CA GLY A 19 24.44 20.95 0.42
C GLY A 19 24.59 20.08 1.69
N PRO A 20 24.21 20.58 2.87
CA PRO A 20 24.36 19.83 4.11
C PRO A 20 23.57 18.52 4.00
N SER A 21 24.32 17.41 3.96
CA SER A 21 23.76 16.06 4.04
C SER A 21 23.21 15.87 5.45
N ILE A 22 21.92 16.15 5.64
CA ILE A 22 21.21 15.68 6.83
C ILE A 22 21.00 14.18 6.63
N HIS A 23 21.99 13.41 7.06
CA HIS A 23 21.78 12.02 7.39
C HIS A 23 20.72 11.98 8.51
N TYR A 24 19.52 11.54 8.19
CA TYR A 24 18.65 10.89 9.17
C TYR A 24 19.02 9.42 9.12
N PRO A 25 20.01 8.95 9.91
CA PRO A 25 20.10 7.52 10.12
C PRO A 25 18.75 7.07 10.68
N LEU A 26 18.28 5.89 10.29
CA LEU A 26 17.36 5.11 11.11
C LEU A 26 18.11 4.70 12.40
N ASN A 27 18.62 5.67 13.16
CA ASN A 27 19.01 5.45 14.53
C ASN A 27 17.70 5.11 15.22
N MET A 28 17.48 3.83 15.47
CA MET A 28 16.41 3.33 16.33
C MET A 28 16.64 3.93 17.72
N THR A 29 16.16 5.14 17.93
CA THR A 29 16.12 5.73 19.27
C THR A 29 14.93 5.08 19.96
N HIS A 30 15.22 4.21 20.92
CA HIS A 30 14.21 3.66 21.81
C HIS A 30 13.51 4.80 22.56
N PRO A 31 12.23 4.65 22.90
CA PRO A 31 11.53 5.60 23.75
C PRO A 31 12.31 5.76 25.07
N PRO A 32 12.51 6.99 25.57
CA PRO A 32 13.15 7.18 26.86
C PRO A 32 12.39 6.44 27.96
N ARG A 33 13.12 5.73 28.82
CA ARG A 33 12.56 5.11 30.02
C ARG A 33 12.31 6.21 31.04
N TYR A 34 11.05 6.64 31.17
CA TYR A 34 10.67 7.66 32.15
C TYR A 34 10.66 7.12 33.58
N SER A 35 10.53 8.03 34.54
CA SER A 35 10.57 7.77 35.99
C SER A 35 9.42 6.84 36.46
N PHE A 36 9.46 6.41 37.73
CA PHE A 36 8.53 5.43 38.31
C PHE A 36 7.02 5.74 38.17
N ASN A 37 6.65 6.98 37.82
CA ASN A 37 5.25 7.42 37.70
C ASN A 37 4.85 7.87 36.28
N GLU A 38 5.76 7.84 35.30
CA GLU A 38 5.51 8.34 33.95
C GLU A 38 5.56 7.18 32.94
N HIS A 39 4.50 7.06 32.13
CA HIS A 39 4.45 6.07 31.06
C HIS A 39 5.43 6.42 29.95
N ASN A 40 6.18 5.43 29.45
CA ASN A 40 6.91 5.61 28.19
C ASN A 40 5.96 5.67 26.99
N GLU A 41 6.45 6.25 25.89
CA GLU A 41 5.69 6.45 24.67
C GLU A 41 5.12 5.13 24.12
N ALA A 42 5.91 4.04 24.18
CA ALA A 42 5.46 2.72 23.77
C ALA A 42 4.25 2.23 24.59
N CYS A 43 4.25 2.36 25.92
CA CYS A 43 3.07 2.04 26.76
C CYS A 43 1.88 2.94 26.42
N ARG A 44 2.07 4.22 26.11
CA ARG A 44 0.94 5.10 25.73
C ARG A 44 0.32 4.72 24.39
N VAL A 45 1.15 4.43 23.38
CA VAL A 45 0.71 4.14 22.02
C VAL A 45 0.15 2.73 21.88
N LEU A 46 0.89 1.72 22.33
CA LEU A 46 0.57 0.31 22.07
C LEU A 46 -0.44 -0.29 23.06
N ARG A 47 -0.57 0.25 24.28
CA ARG A 47 -1.51 -0.28 25.28
C ARG A 47 -2.96 -0.05 24.91
N LEU A 48 -3.26 1.05 24.21
CA LEU A 48 -4.60 1.28 23.68
C LEU A 48 -4.96 0.18 22.67
N TRP A 49 -4.01 -0.17 21.81
CA TRP A 49 -4.15 -1.26 20.87
C TRP A 49 -4.35 -2.60 21.60
N GLU A 50 -3.46 -2.96 22.53
CA GLU A 50 -3.59 -4.19 23.33
C GLU A 50 -4.97 -4.37 23.97
N ALA A 51 -5.57 -3.28 24.47
CA ALA A 51 -6.90 -3.31 25.09
C ALA A 51 -8.07 -3.36 24.09
N ARG A 52 -7.97 -2.70 22.93
CA ARG A 52 -9.11 -2.43 22.04
C ARG A 52 -9.01 -3.06 20.65
N GLY A 53 -7.83 -3.54 20.27
CA GLY A 53 -7.55 -4.07 18.93
C GLY A 53 -8.07 -5.48 18.68
N GLY A 54 -8.73 -6.13 19.65
CA GLY A 54 -9.24 -7.50 19.51
C GLY A 54 -10.12 -7.74 18.27
N LYS A 55 -10.84 -6.71 17.79
CA LYS A 55 -11.64 -6.76 16.55
C LYS A 55 -10.79 -7.05 15.30
N SER A 56 -9.52 -6.65 15.28
CA SER A 56 -8.61 -6.89 14.14
C SER A 56 -8.35 -8.37 13.85
N ARG A 57 -8.52 -9.25 14.83
CA ARG A 57 -8.30 -10.70 14.67
C ARG A 57 -9.31 -11.38 13.75
N SER A 58 -10.42 -10.71 13.43
CA SER A 58 -11.44 -11.23 12.51
C SER A 58 -11.05 -11.05 11.04
N PHE A 59 -9.91 -10.44 10.76
CA PHE A 59 -9.49 -10.04 9.42
C PHE A 59 -8.12 -10.62 9.05
N THR A 60 -7.97 -10.96 7.77
CA THR A 60 -6.68 -11.15 7.11
C THR A 60 -6.19 -9.81 6.57
N TYR A 61 -4.92 -9.50 6.77
CA TYR A 61 -4.33 -8.26 6.27
C TYR A 61 -3.36 -8.53 5.13
N VAL A 62 -3.53 -7.82 4.02
CA VAL A 62 -2.61 -7.86 2.88
C VAL A 62 -2.12 -6.45 2.62
N VAL A 63 -0.82 -6.24 2.76
CA VAL A 63 -0.16 -4.95 2.58
C VAL A 63 0.53 -4.93 1.23
N TYR A 64 0.22 -3.92 0.42
CA TYR A 64 0.85 -3.71 -0.88
C TYR A 64 1.92 -2.63 -0.76
N VAL A 65 3.14 -2.99 -1.16
CA VAL A 65 4.33 -2.12 -1.18
C VAL A 65 4.88 -2.09 -2.60
N ILE A 66 5.23 -0.89 -3.09
CA ILE A 66 5.87 -0.71 -4.41
C ILE A 66 7.19 0.04 -4.23
N ASN A 67 8.28 -0.58 -4.66
CA ASN A 67 9.66 -0.13 -4.58
C ASN A 67 10.17 0.40 -5.95
N ASN A 68 9.52 1.43 -6.51
CA ASN A 68 9.96 2.04 -7.80
C ASN A 68 9.98 3.57 -7.80
N ASN A 69 10.48 4.18 -6.73
CA ASN A 69 10.55 5.65 -6.61
C ASN A 69 9.18 6.36 -6.78
N LEU A 70 8.05 5.65 -6.60
CA LEU A 70 6.74 6.29 -6.47
C LEU A 70 6.69 7.18 -5.24
N LEU A 71 7.35 6.72 -4.19
CA LEU A 71 7.56 7.44 -2.95
C LEU A 71 8.93 8.10 -3.01
N ASP A 72 8.98 9.37 -2.62
CA ASP A 72 10.24 10.03 -2.33
C ASP A 72 10.93 9.39 -1.11
N LYS A 73 12.17 9.78 -0.84
CA LYS A 73 12.97 9.23 0.27
C LYS A 73 12.28 9.39 1.63
N SER A 74 11.61 10.51 1.87
CA SER A 74 10.92 10.77 3.15
C SER A 74 9.69 9.88 3.28
N GLN A 75 8.89 9.77 2.21
CA GLN A 75 7.73 8.90 2.14
C GLN A 75 8.12 7.42 2.29
N ALA A 76 9.19 6.96 1.64
CA ALA A 76 9.69 5.59 1.77
C ALA A 76 10.12 5.27 3.22
N LEU A 77 10.82 6.21 3.89
CA LEU A 77 11.18 6.05 5.30
C LEU A 77 9.93 6.05 6.21
N ALA A 78 8.94 6.89 5.92
CA ALA A 78 7.68 6.90 6.65
C ALA A 78 6.90 5.59 6.47
N GLN A 79 6.87 5.04 5.25
CA GLN A 79 6.31 3.72 4.96
C GLN A 79 6.98 2.63 5.82
N ALA A 80 8.32 2.56 5.81
CA ALA A 80 9.07 1.60 6.62
C ALA A 80 8.74 1.72 8.12
N ARG A 81 8.59 2.96 8.61
CA ARG A 81 8.20 3.22 10.01
C ARG A 81 6.79 2.72 10.32
N VAL A 82 5.83 2.96 9.43
CA VAL A 82 4.44 2.49 9.59
C VAL A 82 4.39 0.96 9.51
N LEU A 83 5.13 0.32 8.60
CA LEU A 83 5.26 -1.13 8.53
C LEU A 83 5.84 -1.73 9.81
N GLY A 84 6.89 -1.11 10.36
CA GLY A 84 7.44 -1.49 11.66
C GLY A 84 6.43 -1.34 12.79
N HIS A 85 5.61 -0.27 12.79
CA HIS A 85 4.52 -0.13 13.75
C HIS A 85 3.47 -1.25 13.59
N MET A 86 3.04 -1.54 12.35
CA MET A 86 2.10 -2.63 12.06
C MET A 86 2.63 -3.99 12.52
N GLN A 87 3.93 -4.25 12.42
CA GLN A 87 4.55 -5.47 12.93
C GLN A 87 4.38 -5.56 14.46
N GLN A 88 4.59 -4.47 15.20
CA GLN A 88 4.38 -4.46 16.65
C GLN A 88 2.90 -4.73 17.00
N LEU A 89 1.97 -4.11 16.28
CA LEU A 89 0.53 -4.35 16.43
C LEU A 89 0.15 -5.80 16.13
N ALA A 90 0.74 -6.38 15.07
CA ALA A 90 0.53 -7.76 14.67
C ALA A 90 1.05 -8.73 15.74
N SER A 91 2.23 -8.46 16.32
CA SER A 91 2.79 -9.25 17.41
C SER A 91 1.94 -9.21 18.68
N ILE A 92 1.35 -8.05 19.03
CA ILE A 92 0.49 -7.89 20.22
C ILE A 92 -0.78 -8.76 20.09
N HIS A 93 -1.41 -8.76 18.91
CA HIS A 93 -2.67 -9.48 18.71
C HIS A 93 -2.57 -10.83 18.00
N GLY A 94 -1.39 -11.24 17.56
CA GLY A 94 -1.20 -12.48 16.79
C GLY A 94 -1.84 -12.40 15.40
N LEU A 95 -1.71 -11.25 14.72
CA LEU A 95 -2.31 -11.03 13.41
C LEU A 95 -1.49 -11.65 12.30
N GLY A 96 -2.16 -12.29 11.33
CA GLY A 96 -1.57 -12.70 10.07
C GLY A 96 -1.55 -11.53 9.09
N VAL A 97 -0.35 -10.99 8.81
CA VAL A 97 -0.17 -9.91 7.84
C VAL A 97 0.80 -10.37 6.74
N LEU A 98 0.32 -10.36 5.50
CA LEU A 98 1.09 -10.67 4.30
C LEU A 98 1.49 -9.38 3.59
N VAL A 99 2.74 -9.32 3.12
CA VAL A 99 3.24 -8.24 2.29
C VAL A 99 3.38 -8.74 0.86
N LYS A 100 2.73 -8.03 -0.07
CA LYS A 100 2.83 -8.26 -1.51
C LYS A 100 3.57 -7.09 -2.15
N CYS A 101 4.55 -7.42 -2.98
CA CYS A 101 5.33 -6.44 -3.73
C CYS A 101 5.36 -6.84 -5.20
N LEU A 102 5.01 -5.91 -6.10
CA LEU A 102 4.98 -6.17 -7.55
C LEU A 102 6.35 -6.01 -8.22
N ASP A 103 7.40 -5.85 -7.41
CA ASP A 103 8.77 -5.62 -7.86
C ASP A 103 9.58 -6.90 -8.01
N TYR A 104 9.26 -7.92 -7.22
CA TYR A 104 10.05 -9.13 -7.08
C TYR A 104 9.21 -10.36 -7.39
N LEU A 105 9.72 -11.21 -8.28
CA LEU A 105 9.14 -12.51 -8.60
C LEU A 105 9.78 -13.60 -7.73
N SER A 106 9.06 -14.69 -7.54
CA SER A 106 9.57 -15.92 -6.93
C SER A 106 10.53 -16.61 -7.89
N ASP A 107 11.59 -17.22 -7.35
CA ASP A 107 12.54 -18.03 -8.12
C ASP A 107 12.03 -19.47 -8.35
N ASN A 108 10.97 -19.87 -7.65
CA ASN A 108 10.40 -21.21 -7.77
C ASN A 108 9.42 -21.30 -8.94
N ASP A 109 9.88 -21.85 -10.06
CA ASP A 109 9.04 -22.28 -11.18
C ASP A 109 9.14 -23.82 -11.30
N ASP A 110 8.34 -24.55 -10.53
CA ASP A 110 8.36 -26.03 -10.51
C ASP A 110 7.73 -26.65 -11.79
N ASP A 111 7.08 -25.84 -12.62
CA ASP A 111 6.36 -26.24 -13.83
C ASP A 111 6.90 -25.48 -15.07
N PRO A 112 7.38 -26.18 -16.12
CA PRO A 112 7.86 -25.56 -17.35
C PRO A 112 6.86 -24.62 -18.03
N ASP A 113 5.56 -24.95 -18.03
CA ASP A 113 4.53 -24.14 -18.69
C ASP A 113 4.33 -22.81 -17.94
N VAL A 114 4.45 -22.85 -16.60
CA VAL A 114 4.40 -21.69 -15.71
C VAL A 114 5.62 -20.79 -15.92
N ALA A 115 6.80 -21.38 -16.16
CA ALA A 115 8.02 -20.66 -16.49
C ALA A 115 7.96 -19.96 -17.86
N GLU A 116 7.43 -20.63 -18.89
CA GLU A 116 7.25 -20.03 -20.22
C GLU A 116 6.30 -18.82 -20.20
N GLU A 117 5.18 -18.91 -19.46
CA GLU A 117 4.27 -17.76 -19.33
C GLU A 117 4.90 -16.59 -18.56
N LYS A 118 5.69 -16.88 -17.51
CA LYS A 118 6.42 -15.85 -16.77
C LYS A 118 7.41 -15.12 -17.68
N GLU A 119 8.18 -15.88 -18.46
CA GLU A 119 9.16 -15.33 -19.38
C GLU A 119 8.49 -14.49 -20.47
N LEU A 120 7.37 -14.96 -21.04
CA LEU A 120 6.58 -14.19 -22.02
C LEU A 120 6.22 -12.80 -21.49
N TYR A 121 5.73 -12.70 -20.25
CA TYR A 121 5.36 -11.41 -19.68
C TYR A 121 6.58 -10.52 -19.38
N LEU A 122 7.69 -11.08 -18.91
CA LEU A 122 8.95 -10.33 -18.74
C LEU A 122 9.45 -9.78 -20.08
N ASP A 123 9.40 -10.61 -21.11
CA ASP A 123 9.75 -10.29 -22.48
C ASP A 123 8.87 -9.17 -23.07
N MET A 124 7.57 -9.19 -22.78
CA MET A 124 6.65 -8.12 -23.16
C MET A 124 6.98 -6.79 -22.47
N LEU A 125 7.43 -6.81 -21.21
CA LEU A 125 7.88 -5.60 -20.50
C LEU A 125 9.19 -5.05 -21.09
N ALA A 126 10.09 -5.94 -21.50
CA ALA A 126 11.39 -5.59 -22.08
C ALA A 126 11.29 -5.09 -23.54
N ALA A 127 10.19 -5.40 -24.23
CA ALA A 127 9.97 -5.00 -25.61
C ALA A 127 9.98 -3.47 -25.79
N THR A 128 10.65 -3.02 -26.85
CA THR A 128 10.91 -1.59 -27.10
C THR A 128 9.87 -0.92 -28.01
N SER A 129 8.96 -1.68 -28.62
CA SER A 129 7.95 -1.17 -29.55
C SER A 129 6.63 -1.93 -29.46
N LYS A 130 5.53 -1.30 -29.86
CA LYS A 130 4.22 -1.96 -29.90
C LYS A 130 4.21 -3.18 -30.81
N ALA A 131 4.93 -3.13 -31.92
CA ALA A 131 5.00 -4.22 -32.88
C ALA A 131 5.68 -5.46 -32.28
N ASP A 132 6.74 -5.27 -31.48
CA ASP A 132 7.42 -6.39 -30.83
C ASP A 132 6.55 -7.03 -29.74
N VAL A 133 5.84 -6.23 -28.93
CA VAL A 133 4.87 -6.76 -27.95
C VAL A 133 3.77 -7.58 -28.64
N ILE A 134 3.19 -7.06 -29.72
CA ILE A 134 2.13 -7.76 -30.47
C ILE A 134 2.69 -9.06 -31.07
N ARG A 135 3.88 -9.02 -31.66
CA ARG A 135 4.53 -10.20 -32.25
C ARG A 135 4.75 -11.29 -31.19
N ARG A 136 5.33 -10.94 -30.04
CA ARG A 136 5.52 -11.88 -28.92
C ARG A 136 4.20 -12.45 -28.41
N TRP A 137 3.15 -11.61 -28.34
CA TRP A 137 1.82 -12.07 -27.99
C TRP A 137 1.24 -13.08 -28.99
N ASP A 138 1.49 -12.88 -30.28
CA ASP A 138 0.96 -13.74 -31.35
C ASP A 138 1.73 -15.05 -31.51
N GLU A 139 3.01 -15.05 -31.17
CA GLU A 139 3.88 -16.23 -31.19
C GLU A 139 3.69 -17.14 -29.96
N ARG A 140 2.88 -16.71 -28.98
CA ARG A 140 2.66 -17.50 -27.75
C ARG A 140 2.03 -18.87 -28.06
N PRO A 141 2.39 -19.94 -27.32
CA PRO A 141 1.72 -21.22 -27.43
C PRO A 141 0.20 -21.04 -27.22
N ALA A 142 -0.61 -21.72 -28.02
CA ALA A 142 -2.06 -21.68 -27.83
C ALA A 142 -2.38 -22.17 -26.40
N PRO A 143 -3.22 -21.46 -25.64
CA PRO A 143 -3.53 -21.86 -24.27
C PRO A 143 -4.04 -23.30 -24.28
N ALA A 144 -3.46 -24.15 -23.43
CA ALA A 144 -4.01 -25.47 -23.18
C ALA A 144 -5.50 -25.28 -22.84
N ALA A 145 -6.38 -26.06 -23.47
CA ALA A 145 -7.82 -25.95 -23.28
C ALA A 145 -8.20 -26.38 -21.85
N HIS A 146 -7.91 -25.53 -20.87
CA HIS A 146 -8.34 -25.72 -19.50
C HIS A 146 -9.82 -25.37 -19.42
N GLN A 147 -10.61 -26.43 -19.32
CA GLN A 147 -12.03 -26.38 -18.96
C GLN A 147 -12.15 -25.76 -17.57
N GLY A 148 -12.54 -24.50 -17.51
CA GLY A 148 -12.92 -23.83 -16.28
C GLY A 148 -13.88 -22.69 -16.62
N PHE A 149 -15.17 -22.93 -16.43
CA PHE A 149 -16.16 -21.86 -16.33
C PHE A 149 -15.88 -21.10 -15.02
N GLU A 150 -14.96 -20.15 -15.04
CA GLU A 150 -14.91 -19.10 -14.02
C GLU A 150 -15.10 -17.75 -14.70
N GLU A 151 -16.13 -17.01 -14.28
CA GLU A 151 -16.53 -15.69 -14.78
C GLU A 151 -15.52 -14.57 -14.39
N THR A 152 -14.28 -14.91 -14.09
CA THR A 152 -13.20 -13.99 -13.70
C THR A 152 -12.34 -13.64 -14.91
N THR A 153 -12.24 -12.34 -15.21
CA THR A 153 -11.43 -11.84 -16.33
C THR A 153 -9.96 -12.22 -16.12
N THR A 154 -9.41 -13.13 -16.93
CA THR A 154 -8.02 -13.60 -16.80
C THR A 154 -7.00 -12.55 -17.26
N ALA A 155 -5.73 -12.70 -16.88
CA ALA A 155 -4.65 -11.82 -17.35
C ALA A 155 -4.57 -11.82 -18.89
N GLU A 156 -4.66 -13.01 -19.50
CA GLU A 156 -4.65 -13.19 -20.94
C GLU A 156 -5.78 -12.42 -21.64
N GLN A 157 -7.00 -12.47 -21.09
CA GLN A 157 -8.14 -11.74 -21.65
C GLN A 157 -7.93 -10.22 -21.62
N ARG A 158 -7.34 -9.68 -20.54
CA ARG A 158 -7.09 -8.23 -20.43
C ARG A 158 -5.98 -7.78 -21.37
N ILE A 159 -4.89 -8.53 -21.44
CA ILE A 159 -3.78 -8.26 -22.35
C ILE A 159 -4.26 -8.34 -23.80
N SER A 160 -5.04 -9.37 -24.15
CA SER A 160 -5.66 -9.50 -25.47
C SER A 160 -6.57 -8.31 -25.79
N ALA A 161 -7.41 -7.87 -24.85
CA ALA A 161 -8.31 -6.75 -25.06
C ALA A 161 -7.56 -5.44 -25.38
N VAL A 162 -6.41 -5.19 -24.73
CA VAL A 162 -5.58 -4.02 -25.05
C VAL A 162 -4.94 -4.16 -26.44
N ILE A 163 -4.39 -5.34 -26.76
CA ILE A 163 -3.76 -5.61 -28.06
C ILE A 163 -4.77 -5.48 -29.20
N ASP A 164 -5.96 -6.07 -29.05
CA ASP A 164 -7.01 -5.97 -30.05
C ASP A 164 -7.48 -4.53 -30.22
N LYS A 165 -7.69 -3.79 -29.13
CA LYS A 165 -8.02 -2.36 -29.21
C LYS A 165 -6.99 -1.58 -30.04
N VAL A 166 -5.70 -1.89 -29.89
CA VAL A 166 -4.63 -1.22 -30.63
C VAL A 166 -4.59 -1.65 -32.09
N ARG A 167 -4.88 -2.92 -32.40
CA ARG A 167 -5.04 -3.39 -33.80
C ARG A 167 -6.16 -2.65 -34.52
N TRP A 168 -7.27 -2.39 -33.82
CA TRP A 168 -8.41 -1.66 -34.35
C TRP A 168 -8.20 -0.14 -34.39
N ASN A 169 -7.23 0.39 -33.65
CA ASN A 169 -6.93 1.82 -33.58
C ASN A 169 -5.46 2.12 -33.90
N ARG A 170 -5.19 2.36 -35.19
CA ARG A 170 -3.83 2.60 -35.72
C ARG A 170 -3.18 3.90 -35.20
N ASP A 171 -3.96 4.82 -34.66
CA ASP A 171 -3.46 6.12 -34.18
C ASP A 171 -2.77 6.03 -32.81
N ILE A 172 -2.88 4.88 -32.12
CA ILE A 172 -2.19 4.66 -30.85
C ILE A 172 -0.68 4.51 -31.11
N GLY A 173 0.10 5.48 -30.61
CA GLY A 173 1.56 5.46 -30.64
C GLY A 173 2.16 4.45 -29.65
N ASP A 174 3.46 4.21 -29.75
CA ASP A 174 4.16 3.25 -28.88
C ASP A 174 4.07 3.63 -27.39
N VAL A 175 4.14 4.93 -27.08
CA VAL A 175 4.05 5.45 -25.70
C VAL A 175 2.66 5.20 -25.10
N ASP A 176 1.60 5.56 -25.84
CA ASP A 176 0.22 5.37 -25.38
C ASP A 176 -0.15 3.88 -25.28
N PHE A 177 0.41 3.05 -26.16
CA PHE A 177 0.30 1.61 -26.05
C PHE A 177 0.98 1.09 -24.79
N LYS A 178 2.23 1.51 -24.54
CA LYS A 178 3.01 1.12 -23.36
C LYS A 178 2.27 1.45 -22.05
N ILE A 179 1.71 2.67 -21.95
CA ILE A 179 0.92 3.11 -20.79
C ILE A 179 -0.33 2.24 -20.57
N GLN A 180 -0.91 1.65 -21.62
CA GLN A 180 -2.10 0.80 -21.52
C GLN A 180 -1.75 -0.68 -21.25
N ILE A 181 -0.69 -1.21 -21.86
CA ILE A 181 -0.36 -2.63 -21.80
C ILE A 181 0.47 -2.99 -20.56
N GLU A 182 1.41 -2.12 -20.15
CA GLU A 182 2.36 -2.39 -19.07
C GLU A 182 1.65 -2.73 -17.74
N PRO A 183 0.60 -2.02 -17.30
CA PRO A 183 -0.14 -2.38 -16.08
C PRO A 183 -0.80 -3.76 -16.14
N GLU A 184 -1.32 -4.16 -17.31
CA GLU A 184 -1.99 -5.45 -17.47
C GLU A 184 -0.98 -6.60 -17.44
N VAL A 185 0.19 -6.41 -18.05
CA VAL A 185 1.30 -7.38 -18.01
C VAL A 185 1.87 -7.49 -16.58
N VAL A 186 2.08 -6.38 -15.88
CA VAL A 186 2.52 -6.41 -14.47
C VAL A 186 1.47 -7.08 -13.58
N ALA A 187 0.17 -6.86 -13.83
CA ALA A 187 -0.88 -7.57 -13.11
C ALA A 187 -0.85 -9.08 -13.42
N GLY A 188 -0.57 -9.48 -14.66
CA GLY A 188 -0.36 -10.88 -15.04
C GLY A 188 0.82 -11.52 -14.29
N LEU A 189 1.94 -10.81 -14.19
CA LEU A 189 3.12 -11.26 -13.45
C LEU A 189 2.91 -11.42 -11.94
N SER A 190 1.88 -10.79 -11.38
CA SER A 190 1.64 -10.82 -9.93
C SER A 190 1.38 -12.22 -9.36
N ARG A 191 0.94 -13.17 -10.18
CA ARG A 191 0.76 -14.56 -9.75
C ARG A 191 2.10 -15.24 -9.41
N PHE A 192 3.20 -14.74 -9.96
CA PHE A 192 4.56 -15.17 -9.65
C PHE A 192 5.24 -14.24 -8.63
N ALA A 193 4.54 -13.23 -8.10
CA ALA A 193 5.14 -12.27 -7.19
C ALA A 193 5.53 -12.93 -5.87
N LYS A 194 6.73 -12.60 -5.40
CA LYS A 194 7.20 -13.00 -4.09
C LYS A 194 6.32 -12.35 -3.02
N SER A 195 5.99 -13.13 -2.00
CA SER A 195 5.18 -12.69 -0.86
C SER A 195 5.93 -12.99 0.43
N TRP A 196 5.79 -12.13 1.42
CA TRP A 196 6.46 -12.26 2.71
C TRP A 196 5.45 -12.16 3.84
N LYS A 197 5.77 -12.77 4.99
CA LYS A 197 5.13 -12.36 6.24
C LYS A 197 5.67 -10.99 6.63
N LEU A 198 4.84 -10.15 7.25
CA LEU A 198 5.24 -8.78 7.64
C LEU A 198 6.50 -8.76 8.52
N GLY A 199 6.65 -9.69 9.47
CA GLY A 199 7.84 -9.77 10.30
C GLY A 199 9.13 -9.97 9.48
N GLU A 200 9.13 -10.96 8.59
CA GLU A 200 10.25 -11.26 7.69
C GLU A 200 10.58 -10.07 6.78
N PHE A 201 9.54 -9.42 6.24
CA PHE A 201 9.67 -8.24 5.39
C PHE A 201 10.29 -7.05 6.13
N VAL A 202 9.84 -6.76 7.35
CA VAL A 202 10.36 -5.65 8.16
C VAL A 202 11.81 -5.90 8.59
N GLU A 203 12.14 -7.13 8.99
CA GLU A 203 13.50 -7.51 9.38
C GLU A 203 14.50 -7.41 8.22
N SER A 204 14.05 -7.78 7.01
CA SER A 204 14.89 -7.76 5.80
C SER A 204 14.62 -6.55 4.91
N HIS A 205 13.93 -5.52 5.42
CA HIS A 205 13.42 -4.40 4.61
C HIS A 205 14.52 -3.74 3.79
N ASP A 206 15.62 -3.36 4.42
CA ASP A 206 16.70 -2.63 3.75
C ASP A 206 17.39 -3.49 2.69
N GLN A 207 17.53 -4.80 2.95
CA GLN A 207 18.06 -5.74 1.97
C GLN A 207 17.11 -5.84 0.78
N ILE A 208 15.84 -6.20 1.01
CA ILE A 208 14.83 -6.36 -0.04
C ILE A 208 14.74 -5.09 -0.87
N MET A 209 14.63 -3.93 -0.24
CA MET A 209 14.44 -2.66 -0.93
C MET A 209 15.70 -2.17 -1.67
N SER A 210 16.89 -2.69 -1.33
CA SER A 210 18.15 -2.41 -2.03
C SER A 210 18.41 -3.31 -3.24
N GLU A 211 17.73 -4.47 -3.31
CA GLU A 211 17.85 -5.38 -4.44
C GLU A 211 17.19 -4.78 -5.69
N SER A 212 17.83 -5.02 -6.85
CA SER A 212 17.26 -4.58 -8.13
C SER A 212 15.93 -5.31 -8.38
N PRO A 213 14.86 -4.60 -8.79
CA PRO A 213 13.56 -5.23 -9.03
C PRO A 213 13.68 -6.21 -10.21
N THR A 214 13.09 -7.40 -10.06
CA THR A 214 13.03 -8.39 -11.14
C THR A 214 11.98 -8.01 -12.19
N VAL A 215 10.94 -7.27 -11.79
CA VAL A 215 9.95 -6.69 -12.70
C VAL A 215 10.38 -5.27 -13.06
N VAL A 216 10.92 -5.04 -14.25
CA VAL A 216 11.34 -3.70 -14.70
C VAL A 216 10.18 -2.99 -15.40
N ALA A 217 9.38 -2.25 -14.65
CA ALA A 217 8.25 -1.46 -15.14
C ALA A 217 8.16 -0.12 -14.40
N ALA A 218 7.49 0.87 -14.99
CA ALA A 218 7.31 2.17 -14.35
C ALA A 218 6.47 2.03 -13.06
N GLY A 219 6.82 2.79 -12.03
CA GLY A 219 6.11 2.74 -10.74
C GLY A 219 4.61 2.96 -10.90
N ILE A 220 4.20 3.92 -11.74
CA ILE A 220 2.78 4.18 -12.04
C ILE A 220 2.07 2.97 -12.67
N SER A 221 2.75 2.19 -13.51
CA SER A 221 2.19 0.96 -14.09
C SER A 221 1.98 -0.10 -13.01
N LYS A 222 2.93 -0.26 -12.08
CA LYS A 222 2.78 -1.19 -10.94
C LYS A 222 1.67 -0.74 -10.00
N LEU A 223 1.51 0.56 -9.80
CA LEU A 223 0.39 1.11 -9.04
C LEU A 223 -0.96 0.78 -9.68
N GLN A 224 -1.08 0.95 -11.00
CA GLN A 224 -2.29 0.56 -11.72
C GLN A 224 -2.53 -0.96 -11.64
N ALA A 225 -1.48 -1.76 -11.82
CA ALA A 225 -1.54 -3.22 -11.68
C ALA A 225 -2.05 -3.65 -10.29
N GLN A 226 -1.57 -3.01 -9.22
CA GLN A 226 -2.07 -3.24 -7.87
C GLN A 226 -3.59 -3.03 -7.77
N PHE A 227 -4.13 -1.94 -8.33
CA PHE A 227 -5.58 -1.70 -8.31
C PHE A 227 -6.36 -2.66 -9.22
N ILE A 228 -5.78 -3.13 -10.32
CA ILE A 228 -6.36 -4.19 -11.16
C ILE A 228 -6.54 -5.47 -10.34
N LEU A 229 -5.50 -5.86 -9.59
CA LEU A 229 -5.52 -7.07 -8.75
C LEU A 229 -6.49 -6.95 -7.58
N GLN A 230 -6.50 -5.80 -6.91
CA GLN A 230 -7.42 -5.54 -5.82
C GLN A 230 -8.88 -5.53 -6.28
N ALA A 231 -9.17 -4.99 -7.48
CA ALA A 231 -10.51 -5.06 -8.06
C ALA A 231 -10.95 -6.50 -8.34
N GLN A 232 -10.04 -7.36 -8.85
CA GLN A 232 -10.33 -8.78 -9.09
C GLN A 232 -10.62 -9.54 -7.81
N VAL A 233 -9.78 -9.35 -6.79
CA VAL A 233 -9.98 -9.99 -5.48
C VAL A 233 -11.28 -9.51 -4.85
N ALA A 234 -11.58 -8.21 -4.91
CA ALA A 234 -12.83 -7.65 -4.42
C ALA A 234 -14.03 -8.26 -5.16
N GLN A 235 -13.97 -8.33 -6.50
CA GLN A 235 -15.04 -8.91 -7.32
C GLN A 235 -15.27 -10.38 -6.95
N ALA A 236 -14.21 -11.20 -6.92
CA ALA A 236 -14.29 -12.60 -6.54
C ALA A 236 -14.85 -12.79 -5.12
N SER A 237 -14.42 -11.95 -4.18
CA SER A 237 -14.91 -11.97 -2.80
C SER A 237 -16.39 -11.60 -2.69
N LEU A 238 -16.89 -10.67 -3.50
CA LEU A 238 -18.28 -10.23 -3.48
C LEU A 238 -19.22 -11.16 -4.25
N THR A 239 -18.70 -11.98 -5.18
CA THR A 239 -19.50 -12.98 -5.89
C THR A 239 -19.44 -14.36 -5.26
N SER A 240 -18.48 -14.63 -4.37
CA SER A 240 -18.35 -15.93 -3.71
C SER A 240 -19.34 -16.12 -2.56
N ASP A 241 -20.07 -17.22 -2.58
CA ASP A 241 -20.96 -17.63 -1.48
C ASP A 241 -20.22 -18.32 -0.33
N ASN A 242 -18.90 -18.54 -0.47
CA ASN A 242 -18.08 -19.19 0.55
C ASN A 242 -17.68 -18.21 1.65
N GLY A 243 -17.76 -18.67 2.91
CA GLY A 243 -17.37 -17.93 4.11
C GLY A 243 -15.86 -17.80 4.29
N ALA A 244 -15.15 -17.22 3.31
CA ALA A 244 -13.74 -16.88 3.45
C ALA A 244 -13.56 -15.79 4.53
N THR A 245 -12.42 -15.81 5.22
CA THR A 245 -12.10 -14.78 6.22
C THR A 245 -12.05 -13.40 5.54
N PRO A 246 -12.77 -12.40 6.08
CA PRO A 246 -12.65 -10.99 5.74
C PRO A 246 -11.22 -10.53 5.46
N THR A 247 -10.99 -9.80 4.37
CA THR A 247 -9.66 -9.28 3.99
C THR A 247 -9.64 -7.75 3.98
N VAL A 248 -8.64 -7.17 4.65
CA VAL A 248 -8.32 -5.73 4.55
C VAL A 248 -7.04 -5.57 3.72
N ALA A 249 -7.18 -5.00 2.53
CA ALA A 249 -6.07 -4.66 1.64
C ALA A 249 -5.54 -3.26 1.96
N ILE A 250 -4.32 -3.16 2.47
CA ILE A 250 -3.69 -1.89 2.86
C ILE A 250 -2.71 -1.48 1.77
N SER A 251 -2.89 -0.30 1.20
CA SER A 251 -2.08 0.22 0.10
C SER A 251 -1.33 1.47 0.52
N PHE A 252 -0.01 1.48 0.43
CA PHE A 252 0.77 2.71 0.59
C PHE A 252 0.91 3.44 -0.75
N LEU A 253 0.55 4.72 -0.75
CA LEU A 253 0.36 5.51 -1.97
C LEU A 253 1.11 6.84 -1.88
N PRO A 254 1.62 7.38 -3.01
CA PRO A 254 2.07 8.77 -3.04
C PRO A 254 0.89 9.71 -2.83
N ASP A 255 1.14 10.95 -2.44
CA ASP A 255 0.04 11.88 -2.18
C ASP A 255 -0.75 12.29 -3.44
N GLU A 256 -0.08 12.36 -4.58
CA GLU A 256 -0.67 12.73 -5.87
C GLU A 256 -0.11 11.84 -6.98
N ILE A 257 -0.96 11.55 -7.97
CA ILE A 257 -0.63 10.83 -9.19
C ILE A 257 -1.16 11.59 -10.42
N PRO A 258 -0.65 11.30 -11.63
CA PRO A 258 -1.22 11.87 -12.85
C PRO A 258 -2.72 11.58 -12.97
N ASN A 259 -3.51 12.57 -13.40
CA ASN A 259 -4.97 12.43 -13.52
C ASN A 259 -5.39 11.25 -14.42
N VAL A 260 -4.66 10.99 -15.50
CA VAL A 260 -4.90 9.84 -16.38
C VAL A 260 -4.78 8.52 -15.61
N THR A 261 -3.81 8.44 -14.69
CA THR A 261 -3.63 7.28 -13.83
C THR A 261 -4.82 7.08 -12.91
N LEU A 262 -5.29 8.16 -12.26
CA LEU A 262 -6.46 8.11 -11.38
C LEU A 262 -7.72 7.69 -12.16
N ILE A 263 -7.93 8.23 -13.37
CA ILE A 263 -9.07 7.85 -14.23
C ILE A 263 -9.04 6.35 -14.55
N ASN A 264 -7.87 5.79 -14.86
CA ASN A 264 -7.73 4.36 -15.12
C ASN A 264 -8.02 3.53 -13.86
N ILE A 265 -7.51 3.93 -12.69
CA ILE A 265 -7.81 3.26 -11.41
C ILE A 265 -9.33 3.28 -11.14
N LYS A 266 -9.97 4.45 -11.29
CA LYS A 266 -11.44 4.60 -11.16
C LYS A 266 -12.17 3.65 -12.12
N LYS A 267 -11.69 3.51 -13.36
CA LYS A 267 -12.28 2.60 -14.35
C LYS A 267 -12.17 1.14 -13.91
N GLN A 268 -11.05 0.71 -13.37
CA GLN A 268 -10.87 -0.67 -12.88
C GLN A 268 -11.79 -0.95 -11.69
N LEU A 269 -11.86 -0.03 -10.72
CA LEU A 269 -12.71 -0.17 -9.53
C LEU A 269 -14.21 -0.20 -9.83
N LYS A 270 -14.66 0.41 -10.94
CA LYS A 270 -16.07 0.32 -11.37
C LYS A 270 -16.56 -1.11 -11.58
N SER A 271 -15.68 -2.06 -11.90
CA SER A 271 -16.05 -3.48 -12.03
C SER A 271 -16.59 -4.07 -10.72
N VAL A 272 -16.19 -3.52 -9.58
CA VAL A 272 -16.56 -3.99 -8.24
C VAL A 272 -17.97 -3.51 -7.83
N PHE A 273 -18.45 -2.41 -8.41
CA PHE A 273 -19.68 -1.75 -7.96
C PHE A 273 -20.96 -2.56 -8.24
N VAL A 274 -21.01 -3.30 -9.34
CA VAL A 274 -22.20 -4.12 -9.68
C VAL A 274 -22.35 -5.30 -8.71
N PRO A 275 -21.32 -6.14 -8.46
CA PRO A 275 -21.35 -7.16 -7.41
C PRO A 275 -21.68 -6.58 -6.03
N LEU A 276 -21.09 -5.44 -5.69
CA LEU A 276 -21.33 -4.77 -4.41
C LEU A 276 -22.80 -4.41 -4.24
N ALA A 277 -23.41 -3.77 -5.24
CA ALA A 277 -24.81 -3.38 -5.21
C ALA A 277 -25.77 -4.57 -5.05
N LYS A 278 -25.45 -5.70 -5.72
CA LYS A 278 -26.22 -6.95 -5.58
C LYS A 278 -26.20 -7.44 -4.13
N ARG A 279 -25.01 -7.51 -3.51
CA ARG A 279 -24.86 -7.92 -2.11
C ARG A 279 -25.57 -7.02 -1.12
N VAL A 280 -25.53 -5.70 -1.33
CA VAL A 280 -26.30 -4.76 -0.48
C VAL A 280 -27.78 -5.09 -0.52
N LYS A 281 -28.33 -5.31 -1.73
CA LYS A 281 -29.75 -5.63 -1.91
C LYS A 281 -30.13 -6.96 -1.25
N GLU A 282 -29.30 -7.98 -1.39
CA GLU A 282 -29.54 -9.33 -0.82
C GLU A 282 -29.47 -9.36 0.70
N SER A 283 -28.71 -8.45 1.32
CA SER A 283 -28.53 -8.46 2.77
C SER A 283 -29.77 -8.05 3.59
N GLU A 284 -30.76 -7.35 2.98
CA GLU A 284 -32.00 -6.77 3.59
C GLU A 284 -31.83 -5.98 4.91
N LYS A 285 -30.63 -5.95 5.49
CA LYS A 285 -30.17 -5.21 6.65
C LYS A 285 -28.85 -4.58 6.26
N SER A 286 -28.71 -3.27 6.43
CA SER A 286 -27.52 -2.48 6.10
C SER A 286 -26.33 -2.77 7.01
N LEU A 287 -25.86 -4.01 7.04
CA LEU A 287 -24.66 -4.40 7.74
C LEU A 287 -23.63 -4.78 6.69
N ARG A 288 -22.61 -3.93 6.61
CA ARG A 288 -21.36 -4.11 5.87
C ARG A 288 -20.98 -5.59 5.88
N GLN A 289 -20.98 -6.23 4.72
CA GLN A 289 -20.38 -7.55 4.58
C GLN A 289 -18.88 -7.29 4.41
N ASP A 290 -18.14 -7.26 5.51
CA ASP A 290 -16.69 -6.98 5.55
C ASP A 290 -15.86 -8.07 4.83
N LEU A 291 -16.32 -8.66 3.74
CA LEU A 291 -15.63 -9.73 3.03
C LEU A 291 -14.30 -9.22 2.43
N TYR A 292 -14.31 -8.01 1.88
CA TYR A 292 -13.14 -7.35 1.35
C TYR A 292 -13.25 -5.84 1.47
N THR A 293 -12.20 -5.19 2.00
CA THR A 293 -12.09 -3.72 2.08
C THR A 293 -10.69 -3.25 1.68
N MET A 294 -10.58 -2.00 1.26
CA MET A 294 -9.33 -1.34 0.90
C MET A 294 -9.07 -0.20 1.88
N GLN A 295 -7.90 -0.19 2.51
CA GLN A 295 -7.37 0.95 3.24
C GLN A 295 -6.31 1.63 2.37
N LEU A 296 -6.59 2.85 1.90
CA LEU A 296 -5.66 3.65 1.13
C LEU A 296 -4.88 4.55 2.10
N VAL A 297 -3.58 4.35 2.21
CA VAL A 297 -2.69 5.14 3.06
C VAL A 297 -1.85 6.05 2.18
N SER A 298 -2.24 7.32 2.04
CA SER A 298 -1.45 8.28 1.26
C SER A 298 -0.39 8.93 2.15
N LEU A 299 0.86 8.86 1.69
CA LEU A 299 2.01 9.45 2.36
C LEU A 299 2.31 10.79 1.70
N GLY A 300 1.98 11.88 2.38
CA GLY A 300 2.20 13.23 1.87
C GLY A 300 3.12 14.05 2.74
N SER A 301 2.98 15.37 2.62
CA SER A 301 3.72 16.35 3.42
C SER A 301 2.74 17.39 3.93
N THR A 302 3.17 18.21 4.90
CA THR A 302 2.33 19.26 5.49
C THR A 302 1.78 20.25 4.46
N TYR A 303 2.43 20.38 3.31
CA TYR A 303 2.05 21.29 2.23
C TYR A 303 1.27 20.62 1.10
N SER A 304 1.07 19.31 1.17
CA SER A 304 0.38 18.56 0.14
C SER A 304 -1.14 18.69 0.28
N LYS A 305 -1.90 18.29 -0.74
CA LYS A 305 -3.36 18.42 -0.74
C LYS A 305 -4.06 17.34 0.09
N GLY A 306 -3.38 16.76 1.07
CA GLY A 306 -3.94 15.77 1.97
C GLY A 306 -4.44 14.50 1.27
N GLY A 307 -3.84 14.10 0.14
CA GLY A 307 -4.28 12.93 -0.61
C GLY A 307 -5.68 13.07 -1.24
N GLN A 308 -6.10 14.29 -1.59
CA GLN A 308 -7.45 14.59 -2.10
C GLN A 308 -7.91 13.65 -3.24
N GLN A 309 -7.01 13.22 -4.13
CA GLN A 309 -7.34 12.28 -5.22
C GLN A 309 -7.76 10.89 -4.69
N TRP A 310 -7.18 10.45 -3.57
CA TRP A 310 -7.52 9.19 -2.92
C TRP A 310 -8.80 9.31 -2.12
N LYS A 311 -9.01 10.47 -1.49
CA LYS A 311 -10.31 10.80 -0.89
C LYS A 311 -11.44 10.78 -1.92
N GLU A 312 -11.20 11.24 -3.15
CA GLU A 312 -12.19 11.09 -4.21
C GLU A 312 -12.51 9.62 -4.54
N LEU A 313 -11.60 8.66 -4.30
CA LEU A 313 -11.88 7.23 -4.47
C LEU A 313 -12.68 6.65 -3.31
N ASP A 314 -12.41 7.08 -2.08
CA ASP A 314 -13.20 6.80 -0.88
C ASP A 314 -14.65 7.33 -1.07
N ASP A 315 -14.77 8.59 -1.49
CA ASP A 315 -16.05 9.24 -1.81
C ASP A 315 -16.77 8.64 -3.05
N LEU A 316 -16.16 7.70 -3.80
CA LEU A 316 -16.86 7.04 -4.93
C LEU A 316 -18.04 6.17 -4.48
N GLY A 317 -18.26 6.00 -3.17
CA GLY A 317 -19.36 5.26 -2.54
C GLY A 317 -20.60 5.09 -3.42
N GLN A 318 -20.69 3.94 -4.10
CA GLN A 318 -21.84 3.54 -4.88
C GLN A 318 -22.49 2.32 -4.23
N ALA A 319 -23.81 2.39 -4.08
CA ALA A 319 -24.68 1.33 -3.55
C ALA A 319 -24.82 1.19 -2.02
N GLY A 320 -24.47 2.20 -1.21
CA GLY A 320 -24.83 2.21 0.22
C GLY A 320 -23.93 1.33 1.13
N MET A 321 -22.84 0.80 0.60
CA MET A 321 -21.71 0.26 1.35
C MET A 321 -20.42 0.94 0.89
N ASP A 322 -19.57 1.23 1.86
CA ASP A 322 -18.23 1.74 1.61
C ASP A 322 -17.20 0.62 1.82
N ILE A 323 -16.38 0.39 0.79
CA ILE A 323 -15.33 -0.64 0.77
C ILE A 323 -13.94 -0.02 0.64
N ILE A 324 -13.81 1.31 0.53
CA ILE A 324 -12.54 2.01 0.36
C ILE A 324 -12.47 3.13 1.39
N ASP A 325 -11.55 3.04 2.34
CA ASP A 325 -11.29 4.14 3.29
C ASP A 325 -9.95 4.81 2.97
N HIS A 326 -9.86 6.11 3.21
CA HIS A 326 -8.65 6.90 3.01
C HIS A 326 -8.05 7.46 4.31
N LEU A 327 -6.79 7.10 4.56
CA LEU A 327 -5.96 7.63 5.62
C LEU A 327 -4.80 8.44 5.01
N HIS A 328 -4.84 9.76 5.17
CA HIS A 328 -3.69 10.60 4.89
C HIS A 328 -2.71 10.61 6.08
N LEU A 329 -1.42 10.43 5.80
CA LEU A 329 -0.33 10.58 6.75
C LEU A 329 0.71 11.56 6.21
N ASP A 330 1.10 12.52 7.03
CA ASP A 330 2.23 13.41 6.79
C ASP A 330 3.52 12.65 7.11
N SER A 331 4.33 12.42 6.08
CA SER A 331 5.60 11.68 6.19
C SER A 331 6.58 12.39 7.12
N GLY A 332 6.64 13.72 7.08
CA GLY A 332 7.50 14.51 7.97
C GLY A 332 7.07 14.40 9.42
N GLN A 333 5.76 14.48 9.72
CA GLN A 333 5.25 14.27 11.08
C GLN A 333 5.47 12.83 11.53
N MET A 334 5.26 11.84 10.67
CA MET A 334 5.50 10.43 11.00
C MET A 334 6.97 10.19 11.35
N LEU A 335 7.90 10.79 10.60
CA LEU A 335 9.33 10.68 10.89
C LEU A 335 9.74 11.47 12.15
N LEU A 336 9.15 12.63 12.38
CA LEU A 336 9.48 13.48 13.53
C LEU A 336 8.90 12.98 14.85
N ARG A 337 7.67 12.46 14.82
CA ARG A 337 6.86 12.16 16.01
C ARG A 337 6.51 10.69 16.18
N GLY A 338 6.74 9.89 15.15
CA GLY A 338 6.40 8.48 15.17
C GLY A 338 4.89 8.21 15.25
N PRO A 339 4.53 6.93 15.43
CA PRO A 339 3.14 6.50 15.47
C PRO A 339 2.46 6.93 16.79
N GLY A 340 1.25 7.46 16.69
CA GLY A 340 0.41 7.83 17.82
C GLY A 340 -0.61 6.75 18.20
N PRO A 341 -1.33 6.93 19.32
CA PRO A 341 -2.28 5.95 19.85
C PRO A 341 -3.44 5.62 18.90
N LEU A 342 -3.85 6.55 18.02
CA LEU A 342 -4.94 6.31 17.07
C LEU A 342 -4.49 5.70 15.75
N LEU A 343 -3.18 5.62 15.48
CA LEU A 343 -2.69 5.15 14.19
C LEU A 343 -3.09 3.69 13.93
N GLY A 344 -2.85 2.78 14.88
CA GLY A 344 -3.18 1.36 14.73
C GLY A 344 -4.66 1.10 14.43
N PRO A 345 -5.61 1.62 15.25
CA PRO A 345 -7.04 1.55 14.96
C PRO A 345 -7.40 2.09 13.58
N LYS A 346 -6.92 3.28 13.22
CA LYS A 346 -7.22 3.87 11.91
C LYS A 346 -6.69 3.04 10.76
N LEU A 347 -5.44 2.60 10.85
CA LEU A 347 -4.74 1.88 9.80
C LEU A 347 -5.32 0.48 9.54
N LEU A 348 -5.69 -0.24 10.60
CA LEU A 348 -6.11 -1.65 10.51
C LEU A 348 -7.63 -1.83 10.55
N LEU A 349 -8.39 -0.83 11.03
CA LEU A 349 -9.84 -0.93 11.21
C LEU A 349 -10.64 0.22 10.58
N GLY A 350 -10.02 1.28 10.06
CA GLY A 350 -10.74 2.41 9.44
C GLY A 350 -11.70 1.96 8.34
N SER A 351 -11.17 1.16 7.41
CA SER A 351 -11.95 0.52 6.34
C SER A 351 -12.96 -0.55 6.77
N VAL A 352 -13.16 -0.85 8.06
CA VAL A 352 -14.17 -1.84 8.51
C VAL A 352 -15.05 -1.34 9.66
N ASP A 353 -14.64 -0.28 10.37
CA ASP A 353 -15.37 0.27 11.51
C ASP A 353 -15.71 1.75 11.32
N PRO A 354 -17.00 2.08 11.03
CA PRO A 354 -17.44 3.45 10.84
C PRO A 354 -17.25 4.35 12.06
N VAL A 355 -17.15 3.82 13.29
CA VAL A 355 -16.87 4.64 14.48
C VAL A 355 -15.40 5.02 14.51
N ILE A 356 -14.52 4.07 14.17
CA ILE A 356 -13.09 4.34 14.04
C ILE A 356 -12.84 5.29 12.88
N ASP A 357 -13.50 5.11 11.73
CA ASP A 357 -13.46 6.04 10.59
C ASP A 357 -14.03 7.43 10.95
N ARG A 358 -15.31 7.51 11.33
CA ARG A 358 -16.00 8.78 11.65
C ARG A 358 -15.59 9.42 12.96
N GLY A 359 -14.69 8.83 13.75
CA GLY A 359 -14.10 9.45 14.93
C GLY A 359 -13.50 10.84 14.68
N ARG A 360 -13.31 11.22 13.40
CA ARG A 360 -12.99 12.60 12.95
C ARG A 360 -14.14 13.61 13.13
N ALA A 361 -15.40 13.19 13.05
CA ALA A 361 -16.56 14.08 12.97
C ALA A 361 -16.92 14.80 14.29
N LYS A 362 -16.34 14.39 15.42
CA LYS A 362 -16.51 15.04 16.73
C LYS A 362 -15.18 15.45 17.38
N GLY A 363 -14.26 16.02 16.59
CA GLY A 363 -13.13 16.77 17.15
C GLY A 363 -11.94 15.96 17.68
N GLY A 364 -11.84 14.67 17.36
CA GLY A 364 -10.59 13.93 17.55
C GLY A 364 -9.48 14.55 16.70
N ARG A 365 -8.36 14.94 17.32
CA ARG A 365 -7.29 15.67 16.62
C ARG A 365 -6.50 14.71 15.75
N GLU A 366 -6.26 15.07 14.49
CA GLU A 366 -5.26 14.41 13.61
C GLU A 366 -3.88 14.28 14.30
N ALA A 367 -3.62 15.11 15.31
CA ALA A 367 -2.46 15.03 16.19
C ALA A 367 -2.26 13.63 16.80
N ASP A 368 -3.31 12.89 17.14
CA ASP A 368 -3.20 11.60 17.85
C ASP A 368 -2.86 10.42 16.91
N LEU A 369 -2.79 10.66 15.59
CA LEU A 369 -2.16 9.74 14.64
C LEU A 369 -0.64 9.71 14.83
N TYR A 370 -0.08 10.74 15.45
CA TYR A 370 1.34 10.91 15.68
C TYR A 370 1.66 10.85 17.18
N GLY A 371 2.85 10.37 17.49
CA GLY A 371 3.34 10.32 18.86
C GLY A 371 3.79 11.69 19.39
N SER A 372 4.33 11.67 20.59
CA SER A 372 4.93 12.84 21.23
C SER A 372 6.42 13.02 20.92
N GLY A 373 7.09 12.02 20.33
CA GLY A 373 8.52 12.06 20.04
C GLY A 373 8.98 11.07 18.97
N GLY A 374 10.10 11.37 18.30
CA GLY A 374 10.60 10.64 17.13
C GLY A 374 11.12 9.22 17.38
N SER A 375 10.77 8.57 18.48
CA SER A 375 11.19 7.20 18.82
C SER A 375 10.34 6.14 18.13
N GLN A 376 10.94 5.01 17.75
CA GLN A 376 10.16 3.85 17.30
C GLN A 376 9.53 3.19 18.52
N VAL A 377 8.21 3.01 18.51
CA VAL A 377 7.53 2.29 19.60
C VAL A 377 7.73 0.80 19.41
N MET A 378 8.16 0.11 20.47
CA MET A 378 8.39 -1.33 20.47
C MET A 378 7.57 -2.00 21.57
N ARG A 379 7.12 -3.22 21.32
CA ARG A 379 6.39 -4.03 22.28
C ARG A 379 7.23 -4.30 23.53
N GLU A 380 8.53 -4.56 23.36
CA GLU A 380 9.46 -4.80 24.47
C GLU A 380 9.56 -3.57 25.38
N ASP A 381 9.56 -2.37 24.79
CA ASP A 381 9.56 -1.11 25.54
C ASP A 381 8.23 -0.89 26.28
N MET A 382 7.09 -1.27 25.68
CA MET A 382 5.80 -1.28 26.37
C MET A 382 5.79 -2.25 27.55
N GLU A 383 6.27 -3.49 27.36
CA GLU A 383 6.33 -4.53 28.39
C GLU A 383 7.30 -4.17 29.53
N ALA A 384 8.39 -3.47 29.22
CA ALA A 384 9.34 -2.98 30.21
C ALA A 384 8.85 -1.74 30.99
N CYS A 385 7.72 -1.15 30.59
CA CYS A 385 7.19 0.05 31.22
C CYS A 385 6.73 -0.24 32.67
N VAL A 386 6.92 0.74 33.55
CA VAL A 386 6.50 0.67 34.96
C VAL A 386 5.02 0.37 35.14
N CYS A 387 4.20 0.75 34.15
CA CYS A 387 2.76 0.50 34.07
C CYS A 387 2.37 -0.99 34.01
N GLN A 388 3.30 -1.84 33.54
CA GLN A 388 3.09 -3.28 33.37
C GLN A 388 3.62 -4.10 34.57
N LYS A 389 4.26 -3.46 35.55
CA LYS A 389 4.80 -4.16 36.73
C LYS A 389 3.70 -4.37 37.78
N PRO A 390 3.35 -5.63 38.14
CA PRO A 390 2.35 -5.88 39.16
C PRO A 390 2.81 -5.28 40.51
N GLY A 391 2.03 -4.34 41.06
CA GLY A 391 2.28 -3.70 42.36
C GLY A 391 2.41 -2.17 42.33
N ILE A 392 2.42 -1.53 41.15
CA ILE A 392 2.39 -0.07 41.02
C ILE A 392 0.97 0.33 40.58
N ALA A 393 0.22 1.03 41.44
CA ALA A 393 -1.14 1.46 41.12
C ALA A 393 -1.14 2.41 39.90
N PRO A 394 -2.09 2.30 38.96
CA PRO A 394 -2.17 3.24 37.84
C PRO A 394 -2.45 4.65 38.37
N GLY A 395 -1.59 5.60 37.99
CA GLY A 395 -1.73 7.01 38.35
C GLY A 395 -2.98 7.66 37.71
N PRO A 396 -3.32 8.89 38.13
CA PRO A 396 -4.57 9.58 37.77
C PRO A 396 -4.76 9.85 36.27
N GLU A 397 -3.72 9.73 35.44
CA GLU A 397 -3.83 9.85 33.97
C GLU A 397 -4.74 8.78 33.34
N TYR A 398 -5.00 7.66 34.03
CA TYR A 398 -5.85 6.57 33.53
C TYR A 398 -7.36 6.79 33.72
N VAL A 399 -7.79 7.69 34.60
CA VAL A 399 -9.23 7.85 34.91
C VAL A 399 -9.97 8.64 33.81
N GLN A 400 -9.25 9.47 33.04
CA GLN A 400 -9.87 10.31 32.00
C GLN A 400 -10.05 9.61 30.65
N LEU A 401 -9.31 8.55 30.32
CA LEU A 401 -9.46 7.84 29.02
C LEU A 401 -10.50 6.72 29.03
N SER A 402 -11.05 6.39 30.21
CA SER A 402 -12.11 5.38 30.39
C SER A 402 -13.51 5.97 30.57
N GLN A 403 -13.64 7.29 30.61
CA GLN A 403 -14.92 7.98 30.77
C GLN A 403 -15.14 8.91 29.57
N ASP A 404 -15.51 8.33 28.45
CA ASP A 404 -16.44 8.90 27.47
C ASP A 404 -16.85 7.74 26.55
N GLY A 405 -18.14 7.37 26.65
CA GLY A 405 -18.74 6.20 26.02
C GLY A 405 -19.20 6.39 24.58
#